data_AF-A0A2R9UG20-F1
#
_entry.id   AF-A0A2R9UG20-F1
#
_cell.length_a   1.000
_cell.length_b   1.000
_cell.length_c   1.000
_cell.angle_alpha   90.00
_cell.angle_beta   90.00
_cell.angle_gamma   90.00
#
_symmetry.space_group_name_H-M   'P 1'
#
loop_
_entity.id
_entity.type
_entity.pdbx_description
1 polymer ?
#
loop_
_entity_poly.entity_id
_entity_poly.type
_entity_poly.pdbx_seq_one_letter_code
_entity_poly.pdbx_strand_id
1 'polypeptide(L)'
;MYTSGLERLCKLALACHGFLLTGEFPKTRQFSHKLSGLLDAIEQLDMSGLRSYHPEYLSRPDDEFGAGLVAWLERYATGHGRYELLDSLSRDDVEVLTWDAWVELCARGVVSNDVADSISIRNAMSEALGNVTAANRLESVAYPFWERTSRSFHAPAVAVGLAMYRRARWAAEIIGTTTHYTGRGLPILREVVGTLTQTSDNFFAYEIAGISDRDPVVEELKLHFEKFKAADWDAEHLRSD
;
A
#
# COMPACT_ATOMS: atom_id res chain seq x y z
N MET A 1 4.37 -6.12 -3.54
CA MET A 1 4.14 -6.21 -2.08
C MET A 1 2.73 -5.76 -1.71
N TYR A 2 2.25 -4.61 -2.21
CA TYR A 2 0.91 -4.09 -1.92
C TYR A 2 -0.25 -4.98 -2.45
N THR A 3 -0.20 -5.45 -3.71
CA THR A 3 -1.25 -6.28 -4.33
C THR A 3 -1.55 -7.56 -3.55
N SER A 4 -0.50 -8.31 -3.19
CA SER A 4 -0.59 -9.51 -2.36
C SER A 4 -1.06 -9.21 -0.94
N GLY A 5 -0.71 -8.04 -0.40
CA GLY A 5 -1.15 -7.61 0.93
C GLY A 5 -2.64 -7.31 0.97
N LEU A 6 -3.13 -6.50 0.01
CA LEU A 6 -4.54 -6.17 -0.13
C LEU A 6 -5.39 -7.42 -0.37
N GLU A 7 -4.94 -8.33 -1.24
CA GLU A 7 -5.63 -9.60 -1.51
C GLU A 7 -5.81 -10.42 -0.21
N ARG A 8 -4.75 -10.55 0.60
CA ARG A 8 -4.79 -11.29 1.87
C ARG A 8 -5.70 -10.61 2.90
N LEU A 9 -5.62 -9.29 3.02
CA LEU A 9 -6.51 -8.53 3.90
C LEU A 9 -7.98 -8.74 3.50
N CYS A 10 -8.27 -8.68 2.20
CA CYS A 10 -9.62 -8.89 1.71
C CYS A 10 -10.15 -10.29 2.02
N LYS A 11 -9.33 -11.32 1.77
CA LYS A 11 -9.68 -12.71 2.09
C LYS A 11 -9.89 -12.92 3.59
N LEU A 12 -9.08 -12.27 4.42
CA LEU A 12 -9.19 -12.34 5.87
C LEU A 12 -10.48 -11.66 6.36
N ALA A 13 -10.83 -10.49 5.81
CA ALA A 13 -12.09 -9.81 6.09
C ALA A 13 -13.30 -10.70 5.80
N LEU A 14 -13.35 -11.29 4.59
CA LEU A 14 -14.40 -12.25 4.19
C LEU A 14 -14.46 -13.47 5.12
N ALA A 15 -13.30 -14.01 5.49
CA ALA A 15 -13.20 -15.17 6.36
C ALA A 15 -13.71 -14.89 7.77
N CYS A 16 -13.27 -13.78 8.38
CA CYS A 16 -13.69 -13.37 9.72
C CYS A 16 -15.19 -13.07 9.78
N HIS A 17 -15.72 -12.34 8.78
CA HIS A 17 -17.15 -12.06 8.70
C HIS A 17 -18.00 -13.32 8.52
N GLY A 18 -17.62 -14.18 7.57
CA GLY A 18 -18.34 -15.43 7.32
C GLY A 18 -18.37 -16.32 8.57
N PHE A 19 -17.23 -16.49 9.24
CA PHE A 19 -17.16 -17.26 10.49
C PHE A 19 -18.02 -16.65 11.60
N LEU A 20 -18.04 -15.32 11.73
CA LEU A 20 -18.87 -14.65 12.72
C LEU A 20 -20.35 -14.97 12.54
N LEU A 21 -20.84 -14.97 11.29
CA LEU A 21 -22.24 -15.21 10.97
C LEU A 21 -22.62 -16.69 11.01
N THR A 22 -21.83 -17.55 10.36
CA THR A 22 -22.20 -18.96 10.12
C THR A 22 -21.49 -19.96 11.04
N GLY A 23 -20.40 -19.54 11.69
CA GLY A 23 -19.51 -20.43 12.44
C GLY A 23 -18.49 -21.17 11.56
N GLU A 24 -18.46 -20.92 10.25
CA GLU A 24 -17.55 -21.57 9.31
C GLU A 24 -16.79 -20.55 8.45
N PHE A 25 -15.54 -20.88 8.09
CA PHE A 25 -14.76 -20.04 7.19
C PHE A 25 -15.19 -20.28 5.72
N PRO A 26 -15.68 -19.25 5.00
CA PRO A 26 -16.06 -19.37 3.61
C PRO A 26 -14.85 -19.69 2.71
N LYS A 27 -15.09 -20.43 1.62
CA LYS A 27 -14.04 -20.74 0.64
C LYS A 27 -13.67 -19.51 -0.18
N THR A 28 -12.52 -18.91 0.10
CA THR A 28 -12.01 -17.75 -0.65
C THR A 28 -11.18 -18.11 -1.88
N ARG A 29 -10.95 -19.42 -2.15
CA ARG A 29 -10.12 -19.90 -3.26
C ARG A 29 -10.67 -19.47 -4.64
N GLN A 30 -11.98 -19.33 -4.77
CA GLN A 30 -12.64 -18.89 -6.01
C GLN A 30 -12.17 -17.50 -6.47
N PHE A 31 -11.68 -16.68 -5.55
CA PHE A 31 -11.22 -15.34 -5.85
C PHE A 31 -9.77 -15.29 -6.34
N SER A 32 -8.94 -16.33 -6.15
CA SER A 32 -7.53 -16.37 -6.60
C SER A 32 -6.81 -14.99 -6.46
N HIS A 33 -6.30 -14.41 -7.55
CA HIS A 33 -5.71 -13.07 -7.64
C HIS A 33 -6.68 -11.99 -8.15
N LYS A 34 -7.98 -12.30 -8.24
CA LYS A 34 -9.02 -11.38 -8.73
C LYS A 34 -9.40 -10.39 -7.64
N LEU A 35 -8.64 -9.30 -7.56
CA LEU A 35 -8.85 -8.22 -6.59
C LEU A 35 -10.23 -7.57 -6.75
N SER A 36 -10.69 -7.36 -7.98
CA SER A 36 -12.04 -6.85 -8.26
C SER A 36 -13.12 -7.64 -7.54
N GLY A 37 -13.18 -8.96 -7.76
CA GLY A 37 -14.16 -9.83 -7.12
C GLY A 37 -14.05 -9.90 -5.59
N LEU A 38 -12.84 -9.72 -5.03
CA LEU A 38 -12.67 -9.63 -3.58
C LEU A 38 -13.26 -8.35 -3.01
N LEU A 39 -13.00 -7.20 -3.65
CA LEU A 39 -13.52 -5.91 -3.20
C LEU A 39 -15.05 -5.87 -3.31
N ASP A 40 -15.61 -6.41 -4.40
CA ASP A 40 -17.06 -6.51 -4.58
C ASP A 40 -17.68 -7.43 -3.52
N ALA A 41 -17.06 -8.57 -3.22
CA ALA A 41 -17.55 -9.47 -2.17
C ALA A 41 -17.53 -8.82 -0.78
N ILE A 42 -16.52 -7.97 -0.51
CA ILE A 42 -16.42 -7.24 0.75
C ILE A 42 -17.51 -6.17 0.87
N GLU A 43 -17.81 -5.48 -0.22
CA GLU A 43 -18.88 -4.47 -0.27
C GLU A 43 -20.26 -5.06 0.04
N GLN A 44 -20.48 -6.34 -0.26
CA GLN A 44 -21.72 -7.06 0.03
C GLN A 44 -21.84 -7.57 1.47
N LEU A 45 -20.82 -7.37 2.33
CA LEU A 45 -20.87 -7.82 3.72
C LEU A 45 -21.84 -6.95 4.53
N ASP A 46 -22.77 -7.59 5.23
CA ASP A 46 -23.64 -6.89 6.17
C ASP A 46 -22.88 -6.56 7.46
N MET A 47 -22.61 -5.26 7.66
CA MET A 47 -21.92 -4.71 8.82
C MET A 47 -22.86 -4.01 9.82
N SER A 48 -24.17 -3.95 9.52
CA SER A 48 -25.14 -3.11 10.25
C SER A 48 -25.32 -3.50 11.73
N GLY A 49 -25.10 -4.77 12.07
CA GLY A 49 -25.19 -5.29 13.43
C GLY A 49 -23.89 -5.23 14.24
N LEU A 50 -22.79 -4.72 13.66
CA LEU A 50 -21.47 -4.75 14.30
C LEU A 50 -21.05 -3.37 14.81
N ARG A 51 -20.46 -3.34 15.99
CA ARG A 51 -19.93 -2.10 16.58
C ARG A 51 -18.55 -1.80 16.01
N SER A 52 -18.48 -0.79 15.14
CA SER A 52 -17.21 -0.24 14.65
C SER A 52 -16.78 0.98 15.47
N TYR A 53 -15.47 1.20 15.54
CA TYR A 53 -14.89 2.43 16.07
C TYR A 53 -14.87 3.55 15.03
N HIS A 54 -14.73 3.18 13.76
CA HIS A 54 -14.68 4.10 12.62
C HIS A 54 -15.71 3.66 11.57
N PRO A 55 -17.02 3.84 11.84
CA PRO A 55 -18.09 3.44 10.93
C PRO A 55 -17.95 4.08 9.53
N GLU A 56 -17.35 5.26 9.44
CA GLU A 56 -17.05 5.96 8.19
C GLU A 56 -16.07 5.19 7.27
N TYR A 57 -15.31 4.24 7.80
CA TYR A 57 -14.38 3.41 7.03
C TYR A 57 -14.93 2.01 6.72
N LEU A 58 -16.22 1.75 6.94
CA LEU A 58 -16.86 0.48 6.55
C LEU A 58 -17.43 0.50 5.13
N SER A 59 -17.53 1.67 4.50
CA SER A 59 -17.91 1.80 3.09
C SER A 59 -16.70 1.70 2.17
N ARG A 60 -16.92 1.16 0.97
CA ARG A 60 -15.93 1.16 -0.10
C ARG A 60 -15.45 2.60 -0.34
N PRO A 61 -14.12 2.85 -0.37
CA PRO A 61 -13.60 4.16 -0.73
C PRO A 61 -14.03 4.53 -2.13
N ASP A 62 -14.62 5.72 -2.27
CA ASP A 62 -14.88 6.36 -3.55
C ASP A 62 -13.69 7.27 -3.87
N ASP A 63 -13.01 6.99 -4.99
CA ASP A 63 -11.91 7.80 -5.50
C ASP A 63 -11.88 7.78 -7.02
N GLU A 64 -11.27 8.81 -7.58
CA GLU A 64 -11.18 9.08 -9.01
C GLU A 64 -10.44 7.98 -9.80
N PHE A 65 -9.70 7.11 -9.11
CA PHE A 65 -8.96 6.01 -9.72
C PHE A 65 -9.83 4.75 -9.88
N GLY A 66 -10.86 4.59 -9.05
CA GLY A 66 -11.98 3.66 -9.21
C GLY A 66 -11.58 2.26 -9.65
N ALA A 67 -12.20 1.78 -10.73
CA ALA A 67 -11.95 0.47 -11.34
C ALA A 67 -10.61 0.38 -12.09
N GLY A 68 -10.08 1.52 -12.58
CA GLY A 68 -8.82 1.56 -13.33
C GLY A 68 -7.63 1.14 -12.47
N LEU A 69 -7.56 1.66 -11.24
CA LEU A 69 -6.53 1.25 -10.27
C LEU A 69 -6.65 -0.23 -9.91
N VAL A 70 -7.87 -0.73 -9.71
CA VAL A 70 -8.10 -2.16 -9.40
C VAL A 70 -7.65 -3.04 -10.56
N ALA A 71 -7.98 -2.69 -11.80
CA ALA A 71 -7.57 -3.42 -12.98
C ALA A 71 -6.04 -3.46 -13.14
N TRP A 72 -5.36 -2.33 -12.89
CA TRP A 72 -3.90 -2.26 -12.90
C TRP A 72 -3.27 -3.15 -11.81
N LEU A 73 -3.78 -3.07 -10.57
CA LEU A 73 -3.33 -3.91 -9.47
C LEU A 73 -3.56 -5.40 -9.74
N GLU A 74 -4.69 -5.76 -10.34
CA GLU A 74 -5.03 -7.14 -10.69
C GLU A 74 -4.14 -7.68 -11.81
N ARG A 75 -3.85 -6.88 -12.86
CA ARG A 75 -2.87 -7.23 -13.91
C ARG A 75 -1.48 -7.49 -13.34
N TYR A 76 -1.07 -6.71 -12.34
CA TYR A 76 0.20 -6.92 -11.64
C TYR A 76 0.17 -8.20 -10.78
N ALA A 77 -0.95 -8.49 -10.12
CA ALA A 77 -1.12 -9.66 -9.27
C ALA A 77 -1.19 -11.00 -10.05
N THR A 78 -1.79 -11.01 -11.24
CA THR A 78 -1.92 -12.20 -12.10
C THR A 78 -0.63 -12.57 -12.84
N GLY A 79 0.42 -11.77 -12.67
CA GLY A 79 1.75 -12.07 -13.19
C GLY A 79 2.08 -11.33 -14.48
N HIS A 80 1.11 -10.88 -15.28
CA HIS A 80 1.42 -10.17 -16.53
C HIS A 80 2.34 -8.96 -16.31
N GLY A 81 2.03 -8.06 -15.38
CA GLY A 81 2.93 -6.93 -15.06
C GLY A 81 4.24 -7.35 -14.38
N ARG A 82 4.24 -8.46 -13.63
CA ARG A 82 5.44 -8.98 -12.95
C ARG A 82 6.42 -9.64 -13.93
N TYR A 83 5.90 -10.41 -14.88
CA TYR A 83 6.69 -11.10 -15.90
C TYR A 83 7.17 -10.12 -16.97
N GLU A 84 6.38 -9.12 -17.35
CA GLU A 84 6.85 -8.01 -18.20
C GLU A 84 8.09 -7.33 -17.60
N LEU A 85 8.07 -7.05 -16.30
CA LEU A 85 9.21 -6.46 -15.60
C LEU A 85 10.42 -7.41 -15.57
N LEU A 86 10.21 -8.70 -15.29
CA LEU A 86 11.30 -9.69 -15.28
C LEU A 86 11.88 -9.92 -16.67
N ASP A 87 11.03 -9.99 -17.69
CA ASP A 87 11.42 -10.21 -19.08
C ASP A 87 12.23 -9.01 -19.60
N SER A 88 11.86 -7.77 -19.25
CA SER A 88 12.62 -6.55 -19.58
C SER A 88 14.03 -6.49 -18.98
N LEU A 89 14.32 -7.27 -17.93
CA LEU A 89 15.67 -7.35 -17.37
C LEU A 89 16.59 -8.24 -18.22
N SER A 90 16.02 -9.07 -19.08
CA SER A 90 16.72 -10.06 -19.90
C SER A 90 16.62 -9.80 -21.41
N ARG A 91 15.71 -8.92 -21.82
CA ARG A 91 15.36 -8.69 -23.23
C ARG A 91 15.04 -7.22 -23.48
N ASP A 92 15.67 -6.63 -24.49
CA ASP A 92 15.48 -5.23 -24.88
C ASP A 92 14.20 -5.00 -25.71
N ASP A 93 13.50 -6.06 -26.14
CA ASP A 93 12.31 -5.99 -27.00
C ASP A 93 10.98 -6.05 -26.23
N VAL A 94 11.02 -6.04 -24.90
CA VAL A 94 9.85 -6.18 -24.02
C VAL A 94 9.41 -4.81 -23.52
N GLU A 95 8.21 -4.40 -23.93
CA GLU A 95 7.59 -3.15 -23.50
C GLU A 95 7.08 -3.26 -22.05
N VAL A 96 7.69 -2.50 -21.13
CA VAL A 96 7.29 -2.46 -19.72
C VAL A 96 6.15 -1.46 -19.53
N LEU A 97 4.92 -1.93 -19.72
CA LEU A 97 3.71 -1.10 -19.64
C LEU A 97 3.37 -0.63 -18.21
N THR A 98 4.10 -1.11 -17.19
CA THR A 98 3.83 -0.77 -15.78
C THR A 98 4.11 0.70 -15.48
N TRP A 99 5.17 1.27 -16.06
CA TRP A 99 5.50 2.68 -15.88
C TRP A 99 4.48 3.59 -16.56
N ASP A 100 4.13 3.29 -17.81
CA ASP A 100 3.16 4.11 -18.55
C ASP A 100 1.77 4.06 -17.92
N ALA A 101 1.34 2.89 -17.43
CA ALA A 101 0.10 2.78 -16.67
C ALA A 101 0.13 3.55 -15.34
N TRP A 102 1.28 3.58 -14.66
CA TRP A 102 1.47 4.39 -13.45
C TRP A 102 1.41 5.89 -13.75
N VAL A 103 2.05 6.32 -14.84
CA VAL A 103 2.02 7.71 -15.32
C VAL A 103 0.60 8.10 -15.71
N GLU A 104 -0.13 7.24 -16.42
CA GLU A 104 -1.54 7.47 -16.78
C GLU A 104 -2.42 7.58 -15.53
N LEU A 105 -2.25 6.70 -14.54
CA LEU A 105 -2.95 6.79 -13.27
C LEU A 105 -2.66 8.12 -12.57
N CYS A 106 -1.38 8.51 -12.50
CA CYS A 106 -0.99 9.81 -11.93
C CYS A 106 -1.59 10.98 -12.71
N ALA A 107 -1.66 10.92 -14.04
CA ALA A 107 -2.23 11.98 -14.87
C ALA A 107 -3.75 12.15 -14.70
N ARG A 108 -4.45 11.09 -14.28
CA ARG A 108 -5.89 11.08 -14.05
C ARG A 108 -6.30 11.52 -12.65
N GLY A 109 -5.37 11.48 -11.70
CA GLY A 109 -5.62 11.82 -10.30
C GLY A 109 -5.91 13.31 -10.12
N VAL A 110 -7.06 13.63 -9.52
CA VAL A 110 -7.32 14.98 -9.03
C VAL A 110 -6.70 15.05 -7.64
N VAL A 111 -5.58 15.76 -7.52
CA VAL A 111 -4.94 15.97 -6.21
C VAL A 111 -5.94 16.65 -5.29
N SER A 112 -6.43 15.91 -4.29
CA SER A 112 -7.38 16.46 -3.32
C SER A 112 -6.72 17.55 -2.49
N ASN A 113 -7.53 18.48 -1.97
CA ASN A 113 -7.03 19.52 -1.06
C ASN A 113 -6.30 18.90 0.13
N ASP A 114 -6.80 17.78 0.68
CA ASP A 114 -6.13 17.06 1.76
C ASP A 114 -4.70 16.63 1.42
N VAL A 115 -4.44 16.21 0.17
CA VAL A 115 -3.09 15.86 -0.30
C VAL A 115 -2.22 17.10 -0.45
N ALA A 116 -2.79 18.16 -1.04
CA ALA A 116 -2.10 19.43 -1.19
C ALA A 116 -1.73 20.04 0.18
N ASP A 117 -2.65 19.99 1.14
CA ASP A 117 -2.49 20.46 2.52
C ASP A 117 -1.45 19.61 3.27
N SER A 118 -1.51 18.29 3.15
CA SER A 118 -0.54 17.38 3.75
C SER A 118 0.89 17.64 3.25
N ILE A 119 1.05 17.85 1.93
CA ILE A 119 2.34 18.22 1.34
C ILE A 119 2.78 19.61 1.82
N SER A 120 1.87 20.58 1.86
CA SER A 120 2.14 21.95 2.29
C SER A 120 2.57 22.03 3.75
N ILE A 121 1.87 21.32 4.64
CA ILE A 121 2.20 21.23 6.07
C ILE A 121 3.60 20.63 6.24
N ARG A 122 3.93 19.56 5.50
CA ARG A 122 5.28 18.97 5.58
C ARG A 122 6.37 19.93 5.11
N ASN A 123 6.13 20.66 4.03
CA ASN A 123 7.08 21.67 3.55
C ASN A 123 7.29 22.77 4.60
N ALA A 124 6.21 23.27 5.22
CA ALA A 124 6.27 24.25 6.29
C ALA A 124 7.01 23.70 7.54
N MET A 125 6.78 22.43 7.90
CA MET A 125 7.51 21.77 8.98
C MET A 125 9.01 21.63 8.67
N SER A 126 9.36 21.29 7.43
CA SER A 126 10.76 21.18 7.01
C SER A 126 11.46 22.54 7.05
N GLU A 127 10.79 23.61 6.61
CA GLU A 127 11.29 24.98 6.69
C GLU A 127 11.48 25.42 8.15
N ALA A 128 10.47 25.17 8.99
CA ALA A 128 10.56 25.48 10.42
C ALA A 128 11.69 24.70 11.12
N LEU A 129 11.85 23.41 10.80
CA LEU A 129 12.93 22.57 11.33
C LEU A 129 14.30 23.07 10.85
N GLY A 130 14.43 23.44 9.57
CA GLY A 130 15.64 24.05 9.04
C GLY A 130 16.01 25.34 9.77
N ASN A 131 15.03 26.22 10.00
CA ASN A 131 15.23 27.49 10.70
C ASN A 131 15.65 27.28 12.16
N VAL A 132 15.00 26.36 12.88
CA VAL A 132 15.33 26.06 14.28
C VAL A 132 16.70 25.42 14.41
N THR A 133 17.04 24.49 13.51
CA THR A 133 18.33 23.78 13.57
C THR A 133 19.48 24.72 13.22
N ALA A 134 19.30 25.60 12.23
CA ALA A 134 20.26 26.66 11.91
C ALA A 134 20.47 27.66 13.07
N ALA A 135 19.38 28.12 13.68
CA ALA A 135 19.45 29.07 14.80
C ALA A 135 20.19 28.51 16.03
N ASN A 136 20.15 27.18 16.22
CA ASN A 136 20.71 26.51 17.39
C ASN A 136 22.01 25.73 17.10
N ARG A 137 22.55 25.81 15.88
CA ARG A 137 23.74 25.06 15.45
C ARG A 137 23.60 23.53 15.60
N LEU A 138 22.40 23.02 15.32
CA LEU A 138 22.04 21.60 15.42
C LEU A 138 21.90 20.92 14.05
N GLU A 139 22.37 21.58 12.98
CA GLU A 139 22.16 21.15 11.60
C GLU A 139 22.72 19.73 11.39
N SER A 140 23.91 19.42 11.89
CA SER A 140 24.52 18.09 11.71
C SER A 140 23.75 16.96 12.41
N VAL A 141 23.10 17.24 13.53
CA VAL A 141 22.32 16.26 14.31
C VAL A 141 20.93 16.07 13.71
N ALA A 142 20.34 17.16 13.23
CA ALA A 142 19.00 17.16 12.66
C ALA A 142 18.97 16.92 11.14
N TYR A 143 20.13 16.93 10.47
CA TYR A 143 20.25 16.79 9.02
C TYR A 143 19.48 15.58 8.47
N PRO A 144 19.57 14.37 9.06
CA PRO A 144 18.81 13.21 8.55
C PRO A 144 17.29 13.41 8.62
N PHE A 145 16.80 14.11 9.64
CA PHE A 145 15.38 14.41 9.81
C PHE A 145 14.92 15.56 8.90
N TRP A 146 15.76 16.58 8.73
CA TRP A 146 15.51 17.70 7.84
C TRP A 146 15.52 17.24 6.37
N GLU A 147 16.51 16.46 5.96
CA GLU A 147 16.59 15.86 4.62
C GLU A 147 15.36 15.00 4.31
N ARG A 148 14.93 14.16 5.27
CA ARG A 148 13.72 13.34 5.09
C ARG A 148 12.45 14.17 4.91
N THR A 149 12.38 15.35 5.54
CA THR A 149 11.20 16.21 5.50
C THR A 149 11.23 17.24 4.37
N SER A 150 12.40 17.56 3.81
CA SER A 150 12.58 18.57 2.75
C SER A 150 12.39 18.02 1.33
N ARG A 151 12.32 16.70 1.16
CA ARG A 151 12.14 16.08 -0.16
C ARG A 151 10.80 16.43 -0.80
N SER A 152 10.81 16.81 -2.07
CA SER A 152 9.60 17.12 -2.81
C SER A 152 8.76 15.87 -3.08
N PHE A 153 7.45 16.04 -3.02
CA PHE A 153 6.49 15.01 -3.40
C PHE A 153 5.90 15.30 -4.77
N HIS A 154 5.76 14.26 -5.59
CA HIS A 154 4.88 14.31 -6.74
C HIS A 154 3.44 14.07 -6.26
N ALA A 155 2.67 15.14 -6.11
CA ALA A 155 1.33 15.09 -5.53
C ALA A 155 0.38 14.05 -6.18
N PRO A 156 0.39 13.86 -7.53
CA PRO A 156 -0.43 12.82 -8.13
C PRO A 156 -0.01 11.39 -7.76
N ALA A 157 1.29 11.13 -7.54
CA ALA A 157 1.77 9.83 -7.08
C ALA A 157 1.34 9.55 -5.63
N VAL A 158 1.35 10.59 -4.78
CA VAL A 158 0.81 10.52 -3.42
C VAL A 158 -0.68 10.20 -3.44
N ALA A 159 -1.45 10.82 -4.34
CA ALA A 159 -2.87 10.56 -4.48
C ALA A 159 -3.16 9.08 -4.83
N VAL A 160 -2.43 8.50 -5.78
CA VAL A 160 -2.52 7.06 -6.10
C VAL A 160 -2.17 6.20 -4.88
N GLY A 161 -1.08 6.53 -4.17
CA GLY A 161 -0.67 5.82 -2.95
C GLY A 161 -1.71 5.87 -1.83
N LEU A 162 -2.39 7.01 -1.66
CA LEU A 162 -3.47 7.14 -0.68
C LEU A 162 -4.74 6.41 -1.11
N ALA A 163 -5.09 6.40 -2.40
CA ALA A 163 -6.20 5.60 -2.91
C ALA A 163 -5.99 4.10 -2.66
N MET A 164 -4.76 3.63 -2.85
CA MET A 164 -4.32 2.30 -2.43
C MET A 164 -4.50 2.15 -0.91
N TYR A 165 -3.92 3.03 -0.09
CA TYR A 165 -4.04 2.93 1.37
C TYR A 165 -5.49 2.87 1.86
N ARG A 166 -6.39 3.72 1.35
CA ARG A 166 -7.80 3.78 1.75
C ARG A 166 -8.52 2.43 1.54
N ARG A 167 -8.21 1.69 0.47
CA ARG A 167 -8.76 0.34 0.23
C ARG A 167 -8.22 -0.68 1.23
N ALA A 168 -6.93 -0.60 1.57
CA ALA A 168 -6.34 -1.46 2.60
C ALA A 168 -6.94 -1.17 3.98
N ARG A 169 -7.13 0.11 4.31
CA ARG A 169 -7.79 0.57 5.53
C ARG A 169 -9.22 0.08 5.65
N TRP A 170 -9.99 0.16 4.56
CA TRP A 170 -11.36 -0.35 4.53
C TRP A 170 -11.42 -1.84 4.91
N ALA A 171 -10.61 -2.68 4.25
CA ALA A 171 -10.52 -4.10 4.60
C ALA A 171 -10.05 -4.32 6.04
N ALA A 172 -9.08 -3.53 6.52
CA ALA A 172 -8.59 -3.58 7.90
C ALA A 172 -9.67 -3.21 8.93
N GLU A 173 -10.48 -2.18 8.70
CA GLU A 173 -11.55 -1.80 9.64
C GLU A 173 -12.67 -2.86 9.68
N ILE A 174 -12.95 -3.53 8.56
CA ILE A 174 -13.86 -4.69 8.56
C ILE A 174 -13.29 -5.84 9.40
N ILE A 175 -12.01 -6.18 9.26
CA ILE A 175 -11.34 -7.19 10.11
C ILE A 175 -11.43 -6.76 11.58
N GLY A 176 -11.07 -5.51 11.89
CA GLY A 176 -11.12 -4.97 13.24
C GLY A 176 -12.52 -5.06 13.84
N THR A 177 -13.54 -4.71 13.07
CA THR A 177 -14.95 -4.72 13.50
C THR A 177 -15.49 -6.14 13.69
N THR A 178 -15.18 -7.06 12.78
CA THR A 178 -15.64 -8.47 12.83
C THR A 178 -14.94 -9.31 13.90
N THR A 179 -13.76 -8.89 14.36
CA THR A 179 -12.97 -9.63 15.37
C THR A 179 -13.06 -9.02 16.77
N HIS A 180 -13.68 -7.84 16.92
CA HIS A 180 -13.74 -7.15 18.20
C HIS A 180 -14.85 -7.68 19.11
N TYR A 181 -14.45 -8.30 20.23
CA TYR A 181 -15.32 -8.79 21.32
C TYR A 181 -16.60 -9.51 20.87
N THR A 182 -16.49 -10.39 19.87
CA THR A 182 -17.64 -11.15 19.36
C THR A 182 -17.99 -12.38 20.20
N GLY A 183 -17.12 -12.77 21.14
CA GLY A 183 -17.31 -13.96 21.99
C GLY A 183 -17.29 -15.29 21.23
N ARG A 184 -16.98 -15.28 19.92
CA ARG A 184 -17.05 -16.43 19.01
C ARG A 184 -15.72 -17.16 18.83
N GLY A 185 -14.70 -16.86 19.63
CA GLY A 185 -13.39 -17.51 19.58
C GLY A 185 -12.48 -17.06 18.44
N LEU A 186 -12.84 -15.99 17.70
CA LEU A 186 -11.91 -15.33 16.79
C LEU A 186 -10.83 -14.57 17.59
N PRO A 187 -9.56 -14.64 17.17
CA PRO A 187 -8.53 -13.77 17.75
C PRO A 187 -8.87 -12.31 17.47
N ILE A 188 -8.55 -11.43 18.41
CA ILE A 188 -8.73 -9.98 18.23
C ILE A 188 -7.63 -9.49 17.29
N LEU A 189 -7.97 -9.28 16.01
CA LEU A 189 -7.00 -8.90 14.98
C LEU A 189 -6.85 -7.38 14.82
N ARG A 190 -7.65 -6.59 15.55
CA ARG A 190 -7.62 -5.13 15.46
C ARG A 190 -6.23 -4.54 15.73
N GLU A 191 -5.52 -5.07 16.72
CA GLU A 191 -4.15 -4.61 17.05
C GLU A 191 -3.17 -4.91 15.93
N VAL A 192 -3.31 -6.07 15.27
CA VAL A 192 -2.45 -6.49 14.16
C VAL A 192 -2.65 -5.59 12.94
N VAL A 193 -3.88 -5.15 12.68
CA VAL A 193 -4.21 -4.26 11.55
C VAL A 193 -4.21 -2.78 11.93
N GLY A 194 -3.84 -2.43 13.17
CA GLY A 194 -3.98 -1.09 13.73
C GLY A 194 -3.18 0.00 13.00
N THR A 195 -2.06 -0.36 12.37
CA THR A 195 -1.28 0.56 11.53
C THR A 195 -2.02 0.92 10.24
N LEU A 196 -2.89 0.02 9.75
CA LEU A 196 -3.68 0.23 8.54
C LEU A 196 -5.00 0.95 8.80
N THR A 197 -5.41 1.14 10.05
CA THR A 197 -6.67 1.82 10.41
C THR A 197 -6.49 3.32 10.72
N GLN A 198 -5.30 3.86 10.54
CA GLN A 198 -5.01 5.28 10.76
C GLN A 198 -5.75 6.21 9.77
N THR A 199 -5.78 7.50 10.07
CA THR A 199 -6.26 8.52 9.12
C THR A 199 -5.32 8.62 7.93
N SER A 200 -5.80 9.14 6.80
CA SER A 200 -4.94 9.33 5.61
C SER A 200 -3.80 10.30 5.90
N ASP A 201 -4.05 11.33 6.72
CA ASP A 201 -3.04 12.31 7.13
C ASP A 201 -1.95 11.67 7.98
N ASN A 202 -2.33 10.81 8.94
CA ASN A 202 -1.36 10.09 9.77
C ASN A 202 -0.54 9.12 8.91
N PHE A 203 -1.19 8.35 8.04
CA PHE A 203 -0.48 7.46 7.12
C PHE A 203 0.48 8.24 6.20
N PHE A 204 0.06 9.40 5.69
CA PHE A 204 0.94 10.25 4.89
C PHE A 204 2.15 10.74 5.69
N ALA A 205 1.92 11.25 6.91
CA ALA A 205 2.96 11.81 7.77
C ALA A 205 3.97 10.77 8.25
N TYR A 206 3.54 9.53 8.52
CA TYR A 206 4.40 8.50 9.12
C TYR A 206 4.95 7.48 8.11
N GLU A 207 4.16 7.09 7.10
CA GLU A 207 4.53 5.99 6.19
C GLU A 207 4.95 6.50 4.80
N ILE A 208 4.19 7.43 4.19
CA ILE A 208 4.53 7.96 2.85
C ILE A 208 5.76 8.89 2.90
N ALA A 209 5.87 9.72 3.94
CA ALA A 209 7.08 10.51 4.23
C ALA A 209 8.32 9.65 4.51
N GLY A 210 8.14 8.41 4.98
CA GLY A 210 9.23 7.45 5.19
C GLY A 210 9.74 6.79 3.91
N ILE A 211 8.85 6.48 2.96
CA ILE A 211 9.16 5.77 1.69
C ILE A 211 9.86 6.69 0.67
N SER A 212 9.90 7.99 0.89
CA SER A 212 10.53 8.98 0.00
C SER A 212 12.07 8.96 0.05
N ASP A 213 12.64 7.82 0.44
CA ASP A 213 14.07 7.61 0.54
C ASP A 213 14.64 6.97 -0.70
N ARG A 214 15.12 7.84 -1.61
CA ARG A 214 15.82 7.43 -2.83
C ARG A 214 16.97 6.49 -2.49
N ASP A 215 17.68 6.70 -1.38
CA ASP A 215 18.88 5.94 -1.07
C ASP A 215 18.58 4.52 -0.57
N PRO A 216 17.66 4.26 0.38
CA PRO A 216 17.16 2.93 0.73
C PRO A 216 16.44 2.22 -0.41
N VAL A 217 15.65 2.92 -1.23
CA VAL A 217 14.99 2.30 -2.39
C VAL A 217 16.05 1.91 -3.44
N VAL A 218 17.03 2.76 -3.70
CA VAL A 218 18.15 2.46 -4.61
C VAL A 218 19.08 1.41 -4.00
N GLU A 219 19.33 1.41 -2.69
CA GLU A 219 20.12 0.38 -2.00
C GLU A 219 19.39 -0.96 -1.98
N GLU A 220 18.09 -1.01 -1.70
CA GLU A 220 17.29 -2.23 -1.80
C GLU A 220 17.28 -2.75 -3.24
N LEU A 221 17.08 -1.89 -4.23
CA LEU A 221 17.13 -2.28 -5.65
C LEU A 221 18.52 -2.78 -6.06
N LYS A 222 19.60 -2.13 -5.59
CA LYS A 222 20.99 -2.56 -5.83
C LYS A 222 21.30 -3.88 -5.12
N LEU A 223 20.93 -4.04 -3.85
CA LEU A 223 21.06 -5.28 -3.08
C LEU A 223 20.28 -6.42 -3.71
N HIS A 224 19.08 -6.14 -4.24
CA HIS A 224 18.28 -7.15 -4.92
C HIS A 224 18.91 -7.54 -6.25
N PHE A 225 19.41 -6.57 -7.02
CA PHE A 225 20.15 -6.79 -8.26
C PHE A 225 21.44 -7.60 -8.04
N GLU A 226 22.24 -7.25 -7.02
CA GLU A 226 23.47 -7.97 -6.69
C GLU A 226 23.22 -9.40 -6.20
N LYS A 227 22.19 -9.61 -5.37
CA LYS A 227 21.78 -10.96 -4.94
C LYS A 227 21.28 -11.83 -6.10
N PHE A 228 20.57 -11.23 -7.05
CA PHE A 228 20.08 -11.94 -8.23
C PHE A 228 21.24 -12.35 -9.15
N LYS A 229 22.20 -11.43 -9.36
CA LYS A 229 23.40 -11.68 -10.17
C LYS A 229 24.33 -12.74 -9.57
N ALA A 230 24.44 -12.78 -8.24
CA ALA A 230 25.18 -13.81 -7.53
C ALA A 230 24.53 -15.20 -7.67
N ALA A 231 23.20 -15.27 -7.61
CA ALA A 231 22.47 -16.53 -7.79
C ALA A 231 22.59 -17.12 -9.21
N ASP A 232 22.67 -16.27 -10.23
CA ASP A 232 22.90 -16.70 -11.62
C ASP A 232 24.34 -17.20 -11.85
N TRP A 233 25.34 -16.54 -11.22
CA TRP A 233 26.73 -17.00 -11.25
C TRP A 233 26.86 -18.40 -10.65
N ASP A 234 26.32 -18.60 -9.44
CA ASP A 234 26.39 -19.89 -8.75
C ASP A 234 25.66 -21.00 -9.54
N ALA A 235 24.55 -20.68 -10.20
CA ALA A 235 23.81 -21.63 -11.04
C ALA A 235 24.53 -22.00 -12.36
N GLU A 236 25.31 -21.09 -12.95
CA GLU A 236 26.17 -21.39 -14.10
C GLU A 236 27.40 -22.21 -13.72
N HIS A 237 28.04 -21.92 -12.58
CA HIS A 237 29.25 -22.63 -12.14
C HIS A 237 28.96 -24.02 -11.55
N LEU A 238 27.76 -24.26 -11.02
CA LEU A 238 27.31 -25.60 -10.59
C LEU A 238 26.87 -26.51 -11.76
N ARG A 239 26.78 -25.99 -12.99
CA ARG A 239 26.48 -26.77 -14.20
C ARG A 239 27.72 -27.08 -15.05
N SER A 240 28.86 -26.49 -14.70
CA SER A 240 30.15 -26.71 -15.37
C SER A 240 31.05 -27.75 -14.69
N ASP A 241 30.60 -28.31 -13.56
CA ASP A 241 31.18 -29.48 -12.87
C ASP A 241 30.24 -30.71 -13.03
#